data_AF-A0A444Y7C7-F1
#
_entry.id   AF-A0A444Y7C7-F1
#
_cell.length_a   1.000
_cell.length_b   1.000
_cell.length_c   1.000
_cell.angle_alpha   90.00
_cell.angle_beta   90.00
_cell.angle_gamma   90.00
#
_symmetry.space_group_name_H-M   'P 1'
#
loop_
_entity.id
_entity.type
_entity.pdbx_description
1 polymer ?
#
loop_
_entity_poly.entity_id
_entity_poly.type
_entity_poly.pdbx_seq_one_letter_code
_entity_poly.pdbx_strand_id
1 'polypeptide(L)'
;MVQNLNTKIPNQTASMDNNSKKKRKAQTPEAKFQFELNSCSKSKDLSAAISVYDDAVSTNTRINQHHFNALLYLCSNSVNNDSLKDTALHHGFRIFDHMTSLGINPNEATLTAVARLAAAKGNADRAFELAKAVQNYGSAPRLRTFDPALFGFCELGNSGKAYEVEEHVNGSGVTLEEPQLTALLKVSAKNGNADKVYEYLHKLRSSVRCVSETTASVIEEWFHSGKGSEVGLEDLARVKEGVLRNGGGWHGQGWVGKGDWLVRRTNVSVEGRCCGCSQQLVCVDIDDEETDKFARSVANLALEREVKANFSEFQGWLEKHACYDAIVDGANVGLYQQNFADGGFSISQLDDVVKELYNCSGKKWPLVILHNKRMRGLMDNPSSRRVVEEWMNNGALYTTPTGSNDDWYWLYAAVKLRCLLVTNDEMRDHIFELIGSNFFNQWKERHQIHYTFVKGNLKLQMPPPYSLVIQESEKGSWHVPLALHTGDETSRTWLCITRQSSQDAEANVCNSVDTPNFNHHNTKDAEGPQEFSNGVGIMDSQVDENNTTSLTGKRKERSPPL
;
A
#
# COMPACT_ATOMS: atom_id res chain seq x y z
N MET A 1 65.61 -4.76 28.66
CA MET A 1 65.60 -3.79 29.77
C MET A 1 66.16 -2.46 29.26
N VAL A 2 65.51 -1.33 29.60
CA VAL A 2 66.08 0.05 29.73
C VAL A 2 66.84 0.61 28.50
N GLN A 3 66.22 1.47 27.66
CA GLN A 3 66.36 2.96 27.58
C GLN A 3 67.77 3.47 27.16
N ASN A 4 67.95 4.54 26.37
CA ASN A 4 67.23 5.83 26.36
C ASN A 4 67.33 6.61 25.01
N LEU A 5 66.60 7.74 24.87
CA LEU A 5 66.52 8.59 23.67
C LEU A 5 67.60 9.70 23.58
N ASN A 6 67.87 10.26 22.38
CA ASN A 6 67.82 11.73 22.17
C ASN A 6 67.72 12.25 20.71
N THR A 7 67.50 13.57 20.59
CA THR A 7 67.12 14.40 19.41
C THR A 7 68.28 15.34 18.93
N LYS A 8 68.27 16.15 17.83
CA LYS A 8 67.36 16.49 16.70
C LYS A 8 68.13 17.35 15.65
N ILE A 9 67.89 17.19 14.32
CA ILE A 9 67.90 18.28 13.26
C ILE A 9 69.26 19.00 12.96
N PRO A 10 69.51 19.71 11.83
CA PRO A 10 68.84 19.80 10.51
C PRO A 10 69.72 19.31 9.33
N ASN A 11 69.19 19.35 8.10
CA ASN A 11 70.02 19.58 6.91
C ASN A 11 69.32 20.56 5.95
N GLN A 12 70.04 21.56 5.45
CA GLN A 12 69.58 22.50 4.41
C GLN A 12 70.36 22.25 3.11
N THR A 13 69.68 22.50 1.98
CA THR A 13 70.13 23.18 0.74
C THR A 13 69.84 22.43 -0.57
N ALA A 14 69.27 23.20 -1.51
CA ALA A 14 69.31 23.02 -2.98
C ALA A 14 68.64 21.75 -3.58
N SER A 15 67.91 21.80 -4.70
CA SER A 15 67.61 22.91 -5.63
C SER A 15 66.36 22.65 -6.50
N MET A 16 65.99 23.67 -7.28
CA MET A 16 65.23 23.64 -8.54
C MET A 16 63.70 23.41 -8.51
N ASP A 17 63.02 24.53 -8.76
CA ASP A 17 61.87 24.70 -9.63
C ASP A 17 60.97 23.49 -9.94
N ASN A 18 59.75 23.56 -9.43
CA ASN A 18 58.59 23.04 -10.17
C ASN A 18 57.37 23.94 -9.96
N ASN A 19 57.41 25.12 -10.59
CA ASN A 19 56.29 26.05 -10.73
C ASN A 19 55.22 25.47 -11.68
N SER A 20 54.64 24.34 -11.28
CA SER A 20 53.62 23.61 -12.04
C SER A 20 52.28 24.35 -11.93
N LYS A 21 52.10 25.30 -12.84
CA LYS A 21 50.83 26.01 -13.08
C LYS A 21 49.69 25.01 -13.37
N LYS A 22 49.06 24.48 -12.32
CA LYS A 22 47.69 23.96 -12.41
C LYS A 22 46.79 25.14 -12.76
N LYS A 23 46.62 25.37 -14.07
CA LYS A 23 45.55 26.22 -14.60
C LYS A 23 44.25 25.74 -13.95
N ARG A 24 43.70 26.53 -13.02
CA ARG A 24 42.28 26.45 -12.70
C ARG A 24 41.58 26.69 -14.04
N LYS A 25 41.05 25.62 -14.67
CA LYS A 25 40.15 25.79 -15.81
C LYS A 25 39.05 26.70 -15.30
N ALA A 26 38.91 27.89 -15.88
CA ALA A 26 37.76 28.72 -15.60
C ALA A 26 36.53 27.86 -15.91
N GLN A 27 35.68 27.61 -14.91
CA GLN A 27 34.36 27.06 -15.18
C GLN A 27 33.68 28.04 -16.13
N THR A 28 33.07 27.51 -17.20
CA THR A 28 32.27 28.37 -18.08
C THR A 28 31.08 28.91 -17.28
N PRO A 29 30.49 30.06 -17.64
CA PRO A 29 29.33 30.61 -16.95
C PRO A 29 28.20 29.59 -16.79
N GLU A 30 27.97 28.74 -17.80
CA GLU A 30 26.98 27.66 -17.77
C GLU A 30 27.33 26.57 -16.76
N ALA A 31 28.61 26.19 -16.65
CA ALA A 31 29.07 25.18 -15.70
C ALA A 31 29.01 25.68 -14.25
N LYS A 32 29.28 26.97 -14.02
CA LYS A 32 29.09 27.65 -12.72
C LYS A 32 27.59 27.68 -12.38
N PHE A 33 26.75 28.20 -13.28
CA PHE A 33 25.30 28.29 -13.12
C PHE A 33 24.65 26.93 -12.81
N GLN A 34 25.00 25.88 -13.59
CA GLN A 34 24.48 24.53 -13.37
C GLN A 34 24.92 23.95 -12.01
N PHE A 35 26.12 24.27 -11.52
CA PHE A 35 26.58 23.85 -10.19
C PHE A 35 25.82 24.58 -9.07
N GLU A 36 25.68 25.90 -9.17
CA GLU A 36 25.00 26.73 -8.17
C GLU A 36 23.51 26.40 -8.09
N LEU A 37 22.82 26.29 -9.23
CA LEU A 37 21.41 25.88 -9.29
C LEU A 37 21.18 24.48 -8.70
N ASN A 38 22.08 23.52 -8.94
CA ASN A 38 22.00 22.19 -8.33
C ASN A 38 22.24 22.24 -6.81
N SER A 39 23.05 23.17 -6.32
CA SER A 39 23.24 23.40 -4.88
C SER A 39 21.96 23.94 -4.25
N CYS A 40 21.37 24.99 -4.83
CA CYS A 40 20.09 25.57 -4.39
C CYS A 40 18.95 24.54 -4.42
N SER A 41 18.93 23.67 -5.44
CA SER A 41 17.93 22.59 -5.54
C SER A 41 18.07 21.54 -4.44
N LYS A 42 19.28 21.31 -3.90
CA LYS A 42 19.51 20.39 -2.79
C LYS A 42 19.17 21.01 -1.44
N SER A 43 19.47 22.30 -1.25
CA SER A 43 19.10 23.04 -0.04
C SER A 43 17.64 23.50 -0.01
N LYS A 44 16.90 23.37 -1.11
CA LYS A 44 15.55 23.93 -1.33
C LYS A 44 15.51 25.46 -1.18
N ASP A 45 16.63 26.13 -1.45
CA ASP A 45 16.77 27.58 -1.33
C ASP A 45 16.28 28.29 -2.59
N LEU A 46 15.02 28.74 -2.56
CA LEU A 46 14.40 29.50 -3.65
C LEU A 46 15.08 30.87 -3.86
N SER A 47 15.43 31.56 -2.78
CA SER A 47 15.98 32.93 -2.84
C SER A 47 17.35 32.93 -3.52
N ALA A 48 18.21 31.98 -3.17
CA ALA A 48 19.48 31.79 -3.87
C ALA A 48 19.28 31.35 -5.32
N ALA A 49 18.34 30.44 -5.61
CA ALA A 49 18.06 30.00 -6.97
C ALA A 49 17.57 31.14 -7.89
N ILE A 50 16.75 32.05 -7.36
CA ILE A 50 16.29 33.25 -8.06
C ILE A 50 17.46 34.20 -8.35
N SER A 51 18.33 34.44 -7.36
CA SER A 51 19.53 35.28 -7.54
C SER A 51 20.46 34.72 -8.62
N VAL A 52 20.71 33.41 -8.59
CA VAL A 52 21.51 32.68 -9.59
C VAL A 52 20.88 32.71 -10.98
N TYR A 53 19.54 32.69 -11.08
CA TYR A 53 18.82 32.87 -12.34
C TYR A 53 18.94 34.30 -12.88
N ASP A 54 18.77 35.32 -12.04
CA ASP A 54 18.85 36.72 -12.46
C ASP A 54 20.30 37.12 -12.85
N ASP A 55 21.33 36.57 -12.19
CA ASP A 55 22.73 36.65 -12.64
C ASP A 55 22.90 36.03 -14.04
N ALA A 56 22.38 34.81 -14.26
CA ALA A 56 22.45 34.12 -15.55
C ALA A 56 21.73 34.87 -16.68
N VAL A 57 20.58 35.49 -16.40
CA VAL A 57 19.87 36.36 -17.35
C VAL A 57 20.68 37.62 -17.65
N SER A 58 21.21 38.30 -16.64
CA SER A 58 21.99 39.55 -16.82
C SER A 58 23.30 39.35 -17.59
N THR A 59 23.92 38.17 -17.43
CA THR A 59 25.15 37.76 -18.13
C THR A 59 24.89 37.14 -19.50
N ASN A 60 23.62 37.01 -19.93
CA ASN A 60 23.19 36.33 -21.15
C ASN A 60 23.74 34.89 -21.26
N THR A 61 23.82 34.19 -20.12
CA THR A 61 24.27 32.79 -20.03
C THR A 61 23.24 31.86 -20.68
N ARG A 62 23.69 30.83 -21.41
CA ARG A 62 22.78 29.91 -22.12
C ARG A 62 21.97 29.03 -21.15
N ILE A 63 20.71 29.39 -20.93
CA ILE A 63 19.75 28.59 -20.17
C ILE A 63 19.13 27.51 -21.08
N ASN A 64 18.92 26.30 -20.56
CA ASN A 64 18.34 25.16 -21.29
C ASN A 64 17.11 24.61 -20.55
N GLN A 65 16.39 23.68 -21.18
CA GLN A 65 15.17 23.07 -20.62
C GLN A 65 15.37 22.47 -19.21
N HIS A 66 16.53 21.85 -18.94
CA HIS A 66 16.84 21.27 -17.62
C HIS A 66 16.95 22.35 -16.54
N HIS A 67 17.63 23.46 -16.84
CA HIS A 67 17.77 24.59 -15.92
C HIS A 67 16.41 25.22 -15.59
N PHE A 68 15.57 25.47 -16.61
CA PHE A 68 14.21 25.97 -16.41
C PHE A 68 13.35 25.03 -15.56
N ASN A 69 13.42 23.72 -15.82
CA ASN A 69 12.69 22.72 -15.04
C ASN A 69 13.12 22.68 -13.56
N ALA A 70 14.42 22.79 -13.26
CA ALA A 70 14.90 22.83 -11.88
C ALA A 70 14.40 24.08 -11.12
N LEU A 71 14.42 25.25 -11.78
CA LEU A 71 13.90 26.51 -11.23
C LEU A 71 12.38 26.46 -11.00
N LEU A 72 11.61 25.99 -11.99
CA LEU A 72 10.16 25.85 -11.89
C LEU A 72 9.76 24.82 -10.83
N TYR A 73 10.50 23.72 -10.71
CA TYR A 73 10.30 22.73 -9.66
C TYR A 73 10.50 23.35 -8.26
N LEU A 74 11.58 24.13 -8.07
CA LEU A 74 11.81 24.86 -6.82
C LEU A 74 10.66 25.82 -6.50
N CYS A 75 10.25 26.65 -7.45
CA CYS A 75 9.10 27.53 -7.30
C CYS A 75 7.84 26.73 -6.90
N SER A 76 7.52 25.65 -7.62
CA SER A 76 6.33 24.84 -7.38
C SER A 76 6.30 24.12 -6.03
N ASN A 77 7.45 23.86 -5.40
CA ASN A 77 7.53 23.29 -4.05
C ASN A 77 7.46 24.37 -2.95
N SER A 78 7.93 25.58 -3.25
CA SER A 78 7.95 26.69 -2.30
C SER A 78 6.58 27.35 -2.08
N VAL A 79 5.57 27.10 -2.92
CA VAL A 79 4.20 27.63 -2.74
C VAL A 79 3.51 27.18 -1.45
N ASN A 80 3.98 26.07 -0.86
CA ASN A 80 3.48 25.52 0.41
C ASN A 80 4.06 26.24 1.63
N ASN A 81 4.97 27.20 1.43
CA ASN A 81 5.50 28.07 2.48
C ASN A 81 4.97 29.49 2.24
N ASP A 82 4.07 29.96 3.11
CA ASP A 82 3.42 31.27 2.98
C ASP A 82 4.41 32.43 2.78
N SER A 83 5.55 32.42 3.49
CA SER A 83 6.59 33.46 3.35
C SER A 83 7.30 33.50 2.00
N LEU A 84 7.26 32.39 1.25
CA LEU A 84 7.88 32.27 -0.08
C LEU A 84 6.84 32.22 -1.21
N LYS A 85 5.55 32.12 -0.89
CA LYS A 85 4.47 31.85 -1.85
C LYS A 85 4.38 32.90 -2.94
N ASP A 86 4.30 34.19 -2.59
CA ASP A 86 4.20 35.27 -3.58
C ASP A 86 5.46 35.37 -4.46
N THR A 87 6.64 35.22 -3.87
CA THR A 87 7.92 35.15 -4.58
C THR A 87 7.96 33.98 -5.56
N ALA A 88 7.54 32.79 -5.12
CA ALA A 88 7.49 31.58 -5.93
C ALA A 88 6.50 31.71 -7.10
N LEU A 89 5.33 32.31 -6.86
CA LEU A 89 4.33 32.60 -7.90
C LEU A 89 4.86 33.60 -8.92
N HIS A 90 5.38 34.75 -8.47
CA HIS A 90 5.90 35.79 -9.36
C HIS A 90 7.05 35.29 -10.23
N HIS A 91 8.07 34.69 -9.62
CA HIS A 91 9.23 34.19 -10.35
C HIS A 91 8.90 32.96 -11.18
N GLY A 92 8.05 32.05 -10.69
CA GLY A 92 7.64 30.85 -11.41
C GLY A 92 6.97 31.16 -12.75
N PHE A 93 6.02 32.10 -12.79
CA PHE A 93 5.43 32.53 -14.08
C PHE A 93 6.47 33.26 -14.95
N ARG A 94 7.26 34.18 -14.40
CA ARG A 94 8.32 34.90 -15.15
C ARG A 94 9.34 33.96 -15.81
N ILE A 95 9.71 32.88 -15.12
CA ILE A 95 10.66 31.86 -15.58
C ILE A 95 10.03 30.99 -16.69
N PHE A 96 8.74 30.64 -16.58
CA PHE A 96 8.02 29.93 -17.63
C PHE A 96 7.84 30.78 -18.89
N ASP A 97 7.42 32.04 -18.73
CA ASP A 97 7.22 32.96 -19.85
C ASP A 97 8.55 33.18 -20.63
N HIS A 98 9.67 33.31 -19.91
CA HIS A 98 11.02 33.35 -20.51
C HIS A 98 11.41 32.05 -21.22
N MET A 99 11.10 30.89 -20.65
CA MET A 99 11.33 29.61 -21.33
C MET A 99 10.58 29.52 -22.66
N THR A 100 9.33 29.97 -22.70
CA THR A 100 8.53 30.01 -23.94
C THR A 100 9.00 31.08 -24.93
N SER A 101 9.48 32.25 -24.49
CA SER A 101 9.98 33.29 -25.40
C SER A 101 11.30 32.91 -26.09
N LEU A 102 12.10 32.03 -25.46
CA LEU A 102 13.27 31.40 -26.07
C LEU A 102 12.92 30.25 -27.04
N GLY A 103 11.63 29.93 -27.24
CA GLY A 103 11.20 28.82 -28.08
C GLY A 103 11.53 27.44 -27.51
N ILE A 104 11.74 27.31 -26.20
CA ILE A 104 12.10 26.05 -25.57
C ILE A 104 10.82 25.28 -25.21
N ASN A 105 10.59 24.19 -25.93
CA ASN A 105 9.62 23.12 -25.65
C ASN A 105 9.35 22.87 -24.14
N PRO A 106 8.22 23.24 -23.52
CA PRO A 106 7.82 22.67 -22.24
C PRO A 106 7.69 21.15 -22.32
N ASN A 107 7.97 20.45 -21.21
CA ASN A 107 7.65 19.03 -21.05
C ASN A 107 6.63 18.83 -19.92
N GLU A 108 6.20 17.58 -19.70
CA GLU A 108 5.22 17.24 -18.66
C GLU A 108 5.63 17.73 -17.26
N ALA A 109 6.92 17.72 -16.91
CA ALA A 109 7.40 18.24 -15.63
C ALA A 109 7.34 19.78 -15.57
N THR A 110 7.66 20.47 -16.68
CA THR A 110 7.49 21.93 -16.81
C THR A 110 6.04 22.32 -16.57
N LEU A 111 5.11 21.70 -17.30
CA LEU A 111 3.70 22.06 -17.28
C LEU A 111 3.04 21.69 -15.95
N THR A 112 3.39 20.54 -15.36
CA THR A 112 2.96 20.17 -13.99
C THR A 112 3.43 21.18 -12.94
N ALA A 113 4.67 21.67 -13.02
CA ALA A 113 5.17 22.70 -12.09
C ALA A 113 4.41 24.03 -12.21
N VAL A 114 4.07 24.45 -13.44
CA VAL A 114 3.30 25.68 -13.67
C VAL A 114 1.81 25.51 -13.34
N ALA A 115 1.24 24.32 -13.52
CA ALA A 115 -0.11 23.99 -13.06
C ALA A 115 -0.23 24.08 -11.53
N ARG A 116 0.79 23.63 -10.78
CA ARG A 116 0.89 23.82 -9.32
C ARG A 116 0.94 25.30 -8.93
N LEU A 117 1.72 26.11 -9.64
CA LEU A 117 1.76 27.56 -9.44
C LEU A 117 0.39 28.22 -9.74
N ALA A 118 -0.30 27.79 -10.80
CA ALA A 118 -1.63 28.29 -11.15
C ALA A 118 -2.69 27.94 -10.08
N ALA A 119 -2.72 26.68 -9.63
CA ALA A 119 -3.60 26.22 -8.55
C ALA A 119 -3.32 26.95 -7.22
N ALA A 120 -2.04 27.12 -6.84
CA ALA A 120 -1.67 27.83 -5.61
C ALA A 120 -2.01 29.34 -5.62
N LYS A 121 -2.22 29.92 -6.81
CA LYS A 121 -2.77 31.28 -7.01
C LYS A 121 -4.32 31.31 -7.05
N GLY A 122 -4.98 30.17 -6.86
CA GLY A 122 -6.44 30.03 -6.92
C GLY A 122 -7.01 29.90 -8.34
N ASN A 123 -6.18 29.68 -9.36
CA ASN A 123 -6.61 29.54 -10.75
C ASN A 123 -6.50 28.08 -11.23
N ALA A 124 -7.46 27.26 -10.78
CA ALA A 124 -7.58 25.86 -11.17
C ALA A 124 -7.91 25.68 -12.67
N ASP A 125 -8.60 26.64 -13.29
CA ASP A 125 -8.88 26.64 -14.73
C ASP A 125 -7.59 26.68 -15.57
N ARG A 126 -6.68 27.63 -15.30
CA ARG A 126 -5.37 27.68 -15.95
C ARG A 126 -4.53 26.43 -15.64
N ALA A 127 -4.65 25.86 -14.44
CA ALA A 127 -3.99 24.59 -14.12
C ALA A 127 -4.48 23.44 -15.00
N PHE A 128 -5.79 23.41 -15.30
CA PHE A 128 -6.39 22.38 -16.16
C PHE A 128 -6.05 22.57 -17.64
N GLU A 129 -6.04 23.81 -18.13
CA GLU A 129 -5.56 24.14 -19.49
C GLU A 129 -4.11 23.67 -19.70
N LEU A 130 -3.23 23.92 -18.72
CA LEU A 130 -1.84 23.45 -18.74
C LEU A 130 -1.72 21.93 -18.72
N ALA A 131 -2.58 21.23 -17.98
CA ALA A 131 -2.62 19.78 -17.95
C ALA A 131 -3.07 19.18 -19.30
N LYS A 132 -4.13 19.74 -19.91
CA LYS A 132 -4.59 19.36 -21.26
C LYS A 132 -3.52 19.65 -22.33
N ALA A 133 -2.78 20.74 -22.19
CA ALA A 133 -1.72 21.12 -23.13
C ALA A 133 -0.52 20.13 -23.19
N VAL A 134 -0.32 19.25 -22.19
CA VAL A 134 0.81 18.30 -22.18
C VAL A 134 0.85 17.41 -23.42
N GLN A 135 -0.32 16.96 -23.88
CA GLN A 135 -0.45 16.13 -25.09
C GLN A 135 -0.05 16.90 -26.36
N ASN A 136 -0.32 18.20 -26.43
CA ASN A 136 0.05 19.07 -27.56
C ASN A 136 1.56 19.23 -27.71
N TYR A 137 2.33 19.00 -26.64
CA TYR A 137 3.80 18.97 -26.64
C TYR A 137 4.37 17.54 -26.82
N GLY A 138 3.57 16.59 -27.30
CA GLY A 138 4.01 15.22 -27.59
C GLY A 138 4.38 14.41 -26.33
N SER A 139 3.92 14.84 -25.16
CA SER A 139 4.15 14.16 -23.88
C SER A 139 2.87 13.50 -23.38
N ALA A 140 2.98 12.31 -22.78
CA ALA A 140 1.85 11.69 -22.08
C ALA A 140 1.68 12.36 -20.70
N PRO A 141 0.47 12.83 -20.32
CA PRO A 141 0.22 13.35 -18.99
C PRO A 141 0.27 12.21 -17.95
N ARG A 142 0.47 12.59 -16.68
CA ARG A 142 0.48 11.68 -15.53
C ARG A 142 -0.58 12.12 -14.52
N LEU A 143 -0.90 11.28 -13.53
CA LEU A 143 -1.84 11.66 -12.46
C LEU A 143 -1.45 12.99 -11.80
N ARG A 144 -0.16 13.13 -11.46
CA ARG A 144 0.45 14.35 -10.90
C ARG A 144 0.26 15.63 -11.72
N THR A 145 -0.05 15.51 -13.01
CA THR A 145 -0.28 16.63 -13.94
C THR A 145 -1.65 17.23 -13.73
N PHE A 146 -2.66 16.39 -13.43
CA PHE A 146 -4.05 16.79 -13.23
C PHE A 146 -4.35 17.17 -11.76
N ASP A 147 -3.59 16.62 -10.80
CA ASP A 147 -3.71 16.93 -9.37
C ASP A 147 -3.97 18.41 -9.05
N PRO A 148 -3.21 19.41 -9.59
CA PRO A 148 -3.38 20.81 -9.20
C PRO A 148 -4.75 21.37 -9.63
N ALA A 149 -5.28 20.93 -10.77
CA ALA A 149 -6.61 21.30 -11.23
C ALA A 149 -7.68 20.60 -10.39
N LEU A 150 -7.54 19.29 -10.18
CA LEU A 150 -8.52 18.48 -9.45
C LEU A 150 -8.69 18.96 -8.01
N PHE A 151 -7.60 19.05 -7.25
CA PHE A 151 -7.63 19.51 -5.87
C PHE A 151 -8.08 20.97 -5.79
N GLY A 152 -7.62 21.84 -6.71
CA GLY A 152 -8.06 23.24 -6.77
C GLY A 152 -9.57 23.39 -7.00
N PHE A 153 -10.18 22.63 -7.89
CA PHE A 153 -11.64 22.66 -8.08
C PHE A 153 -12.40 22.08 -6.87
N CYS A 154 -11.89 21.03 -6.24
CA CYS A 154 -12.47 20.45 -5.02
C CYS A 154 -12.40 21.41 -3.82
N GLU A 155 -11.30 22.14 -3.64
CA GLU A 155 -11.12 23.18 -2.62
C GLU A 155 -12.07 24.37 -2.84
N LEU A 156 -12.26 24.79 -4.10
CA LEU A 156 -13.21 25.81 -4.51
C LEU A 156 -14.69 25.35 -4.49
N GLY A 157 -14.97 24.09 -4.14
CA GLY A 157 -16.33 23.53 -4.12
C GLY A 157 -16.94 23.27 -5.50
N ASN A 158 -16.19 23.43 -6.59
CA ASN A 158 -16.68 23.29 -7.96
C ASN A 158 -16.65 21.83 -8.42
N SER A 159 -17.63 21.05 -7.95
CA SER A 159 -17.75 19.63 -8.30
C SER A 159 -17.89 19.38 -9.80
N GLY A 160 -18.58 20.27 -10.54
CA GLY A 160 -18.77 20.12 -11.99
C GLY A 160 -17.44 20.10 -12.76
N LYS A 161 -16.55 21.05 -12.49
CA LYS A 161 -15.21 21.06 -13.11
C LYS A 161 -14.30 19.97 -12.56
N ALA A 162 -14.45 19.57 -11.30
CA ALA A 162 -13.72 18.43 -10.75
C ALA A 162 -14.08 17.11 -11.49
N TYR A 163 -15.35 16.92 -11.86
CA TYR A 163 -15.78 15.77 -12.68
C TYR A 163 -15.25 15.85 -14.12
N GLU A 164 -15.18 17.05 -14.73
CA GLU A 164 -14.55 17.24 -16.05
C GLU A 164 -13.06 16.85 -16.04
N VAL A 165 -12.34 17.15 -14.96
CA VAL A 165 -10.94 16.71 -14.78
C VAL A 165 -10.85 15.18 -14.67
N GLU A 166 -11.72 14.54 -13.89
CA GLU A 166 -11.79 13.07 -13.81
C GLU A 166 -12.04 12.43 -15.19
N GLU A 167 -12.98 12.97 -15.96
CA GLU A 167 -13.29 12.46 -17.31
C GLU A 167 -12.06 12.53 -18.23
N HIS A 168 -11.30 13.64 -18.19
CA HIS A 168 -10.06 13.79 -18.96
C HIS A 168 -8.92 12.88 -18.46
N VAL A 169 -8.83 12.63 -17.15
CA VAL A 169 -7.87 11.68 -16.57
C VAL A 169 -8.13 10.26 -17.10
N ASN A 170 -9.37 9.80 -16.99
CA ASN A 170 -9.80 8.49 -17.48
C ASN A 170 -9.64 8.38 -19.00
N GLY A 171 -10.04 9.41 -19.76
CA GLY A 171 -9.86 9.48 -21.21
C GLY A 171 -8.39 9.51 -21.68
N SER A 172 -7.47 9.88 -20.78
CA SER A 172 -6.01 9.81 -21.02
C SER A 172 -5.40 8.45 -20.65
N GLY A 173 -6.20 7.47 -20.22
CA GLY A 173 -5.70 6.16 -19.77
C GLY A 173 -4.97 6.20 -18.41
N VAL A 174 -5.18 7.26 -17.63
CA VAL A 174 -4.60 7.41 -16.28
C VAL A 174 -5.68 7.05 -15.24
N THR A 175 -5.33 6.26 -14.24
CA THR A 175 -6.22 5.86 -13.15
C THR A 175 -6.07 6.79 -11.94
N LEU A 176 -7.17 7.11 -11.26
CA LEU A 176 -7.15 7.84 -9.99
C LEU A 176 -6.69 6.95 -8.82
N GLU A 177 -5.95 7.54 -7.90
CA GLU A 177 -5.57 6.93 -6.62
C GLU A 177 -6.48 7.44 -5.47
N GLU A 178 -6.31 6.90 -4.26
CA GLU A 178 -7.13 7.24 -3.09
C GLU A 178 -7.25 8.75 -2.80
N PRO A 179 -6.16 9.56 -2.85
CA PRO A 179 -6.26 10.99 -2.51
C PRO A 179 -7.21 11.76 -3.44
N GLN A 180 -7.18 11.45 -4.73
CA GLN A 180 -8.02 12.09 -5.75
C GLN A 180 -9.48 11.64 -5.62
N LEU A 181 -9.72 10.34 -5.42
CA LEU A 181 -11.05 9.79 -5.14
C LEU A 181 -11.66 10.41 -3.86
N THR A 182 -10.85 10.62 -2.84
CA THR A 182 -11.28 11.21 -1.56
C THR A 182 -11.60 12.69 -1.67
N ALA A 183 -10.86 13.45 -2.48
CA ALA A 183 -11.20 14.84 -2.78
C ALA A 183 -12.53 14.95 -3.56
N LEU A 184 -12.73 14.07 -4.54
CA LEU A 184 -13.97 13.97 -5.32
C LEU A 184 -15.16 13.55 -4.46
N LEU A 185 -14.99 12.56 -3.59
CA LEU A 185 -15.97 12.15 -2.58
C LEU A 185 -16.34 13.33 -1.67
N LYS A 186 -15.34 14.05 -1.15
CA LYS A 186 -15.54 15.18 -0.24
C LYS A 186 -16.29 16.35 -0.86
N VAL A 187 -15.97 16.74 -2.11
CA VAL A 187 -16.71 17.81 -2.80
C VAL A 187 -18.14 17.37 -3.15
N SER A 188 -18.33 16.10 -3.51
CA SER A 188 -19.66 15.52 -3.77
C SER A 188 -20.54 15.53 -2.53
N ALA A 189 -20.00 15.10 -1.38
CA ALA A 189 -20.67 15.08 -0.08
C ALA A 189 -21.08 16.49 0.36
N LYS A 190 -20.15 17.46 0.31
CA LYS A 190 -20.43 18.88 0.61
C LYS A 190 -21.56 19.43 -0.25
N ASN A 191 -21.49 19.21 -1.57
CA ASN A 191 -22.50 19.70 -2.50
C ASN A 191 -23.83 18.91 -2.42
N GLY A 192 -23.85 17.75 -1.75
CA GLY A 192 -25.06 16.94 -1.56
C GLY A 192 -25.39 16.02 -2.74
N ASN A 193 -24.43 15.75 -3.62
CA ASN A 193 -24.64 14.86 -4.76
C ASN A 193 -24.49 13.39 -4.32
N ALA A 194 -25.58 12.83 -3.80
CA ALA A 194 -25.61 11.47 -3.25
C ALA A 194 -25.27 10.37 -4.27
N ASP A 195 -25.62 10.56 -5.55
CA ASP A 195 -25.30 9.61 -6.62
C ASP A 195 -23.79 9.56 -6.86
N LYS A 196 -23.13 10.73 -6.90
CA LYS A 196 -21.67 10.81 -7.00
C LYS A 196 -20.97 10.29 -5.76
N VAL A 197 -21.50 10.51 -4.55
CA VAL A 197 -20.97 9.90 -3.33
C VAL A 197 -21.01 8.37 -3.43
N TYR A 198 -22.14 7.80 -3.87
CA TYR A 198 -22.29 6.35 -4.08
C TYR A 198 -21.28 5.81 -5.13
N GLU A 199 -21.13 6.52 -6.25
CA GLU A 199 -20.14 6.21 -7.29
C GLU A 199 -18.71 6.21 -6.73
N TYR A 200 -18.33 7.20 -5.94
CA TYR A 200 -16.98 7.28 -5.36
C TYR A 200 -16.72 6.25 -4.25
N LEU A 201 -17.73 5.84 -3.48
CA LEU A 201 -17.60 4.71 -2.55
C LEU A 201 -17.31 3.40 -3.30
N HIS A 202 -17.98 3.15 -4.42
CA HIS A 202 -17.69 1.98 -5.27
C HIS A 202 -16.34 2.08 -6.00
N LYS A 203 -15.91 3.28 -6.41
CA LYS A 203 -14.54 3.50 -6.95
C LYS A 203 -13.47 3.25 -5.88
N LEU A 204 -13.68 3.68 -4.65
CA LEU A 204 -12.81 3.32 -3.52
C LEU A 204 -12.78 1.80 -3.32
N ARG A 205 -13.95 1.13 -3.33
CA ARG A 205 -14.06 -0.35 -3.21
C ARG A 205 -13.23 -1.08 -4.27
N SER A 206 -13.21 -0.61 -5.52
CA SER A 206 -12.43 -1.24 -6.59
C SER A 206 -10.93 -0.89 -6.56
N SER A 207 -10.58 0.31 -6.08
CA SER A 207 -9.21 0.84 -6.17
C SER A 207 -8.36 0.61 -4.92
N VAL A 208 -8.97 0.50 -3.73
CA VAL A 208 -8.26 0.29 -2.45
C VAL A 208 -8.83 -0.86 -1.62
N ARG A 209 -7.95 -1.60 -0.93
CA ARG A 209 -8.34 -2.63 0.05
C ARG A 209 -8.96 -2.00 1.29
N CYS A 210 -8.20 -1.08 1.88
CA CYS A 210 -8.53 -0.37 3.11
C CYS A 210 -8.37 1.13 2.84
N VAL A 211 -9.17 1.94 3.51
CA VAL A 211 -9.10 3.40 3.39
C VAL A 211 -8.16 4.00 4.42
N SER A 212 -7.51 5.11 4.07
CA SER A 212 -6.80 5.96 5.03
C SER A 212 -7.76 6.62 6.03
N GLU A 213 -7.24 7.02 7.19
CA GLU A 213 -7.99 7.74 8.23
C GLU A 213 -8.65 9.03 7.72
N THR A 214 -7.99 9.74 6.80
CA THR A 214 -8.54 10.93 6.13
C THR A 214 -9.77 10.61 5.28
N THR A 215 -9.76 9.48 4.59
CA THR A 215 -10.88 9.02 3.77
C THR A 215 -12.02 8.48 4.63
N ALA A 216 -11.70 7.72 5.68
CA ALA A 216 -12.66 7.27 6.68
C ALA A 216 -13.44 8.45 7.27
N SER A 217 -12.75 9.53 7.68
CA SER A 217 -13.38 10.73 8.22
C SER A 217 -14.35 11.40 7.23
N VAL A 218 -14.04 11.45 5.93
CA VAL A 218 -14.95 12.00 4.89
C VAL A 218 -16.18 11.11 4.71
N ILE A 219 -16.01 9.78 4.78
CA ILE A 219 -17.12 8.82 4.73
C ILE A 219 -18.03 9.01 5.97
N GLU A 220 -17.44 9.12 7.17
CA GLU A 220 -18.18 9.40 8.41
C GLU A 220 -18.93 10.74 8.34
N GLU A 221 -18.32 11.81 7.82
CA GLU A 221 -18.94 13.13 7.64
C GLU A 221 -20.19 13.05 6.75
N TRP A 222 -20.12 12.31 5.64
CA TRP A 222 -21.28 12.09 4.75
C TRP A 222 -22.43 11.39 5.47
N PHE A 223 -22.17 10.27 6.14
CA PHE A 223 -23.21 9.45 6.75
C PHE A 223 -23.82 10.07 8.02
N HIS A 224 -23.09 10.93 8.74
CA HIS A 224 -23.68 11.76 9.80
C HIS A 224 -24.47 12.98 9.28
N SER A 225 -24.39 13.29 7.98
CA SER A 225 -25.12 14.41 7.40
C SER A 225 -26.57 14.04 7.09
N GLY A 226 -27.51 14.96 7.34
CA GLY A 226 -28.93 14.76 6.99
C GLY A 226 -29.18 14.55 5.48
N LYS A 227 -28.24 14.96 4.61
CA LYS A 227 -28.31 14.66 3.17
C LYS A 227 -28.18 13.16 2.86
N GLY A 228 -27.51 12.40 3.73
CA GLY A 228 -27.39 10.96 3.61
C GLY A 228 -28.64 10.19 4.04
N SER A 229 -29.47 10.73 4.95
CA SER A 229 -30.65 10.02 5.47
C SER A 229 -31.87 10.08 4.55
N GLU A 230 -31.94 11.07 3.65
CA GLU A 230 -33.02 11.25 2.66
C GLU A 230 -33.00 10.27 1.48
N VAL A 231 -31.85 9.61 1.20
CA VAL A 231 -31.67 8.82 -0.03
C VAL A 231 -31.88 7.32 0.14
N GLY A 232 -32.70 6.71 -0.72
CA GLY A 232 -32.70 5.26 -0.94
C GLY A 232 -33.92 4.67 -1.66
N LEU A 233 -33.68 3.50 -2.24
CA LEU A 233 -34.61 2.69 -3.01
C LEU A 233 -35.14 1.51 -2.18
N GLU A 234 -36.32 1.02 -2.56
CA GLU A 234 -37.02 -0.09 -1.87
C GLU A 234 -37.02 -1.40 -2.70
N ASP A 235 -36.42 -1.42 -3.89
CA ASP A 235 -36.36 -2.60 -4.77
C ASP A 235 -35.29 -3.60 -4.32
N LEU A 236 -35.63 -4.37 -3.28
CA LEU A 236 -34.79 -5.43 -2.73
C LEU A 236 -34.56 -6.62 -3.68
N ALA A 237 -35.38 -6.78 -4.74
CA ALA A 237 -35.22 -7.88 -5.69
C ALA A 237 -33.98 -7.66 -6.56
N ARG A 238 -33.84 -6.45 -7.13
CA ARG A 238 -32.66 -6.04 -7.91
C ARG A 238 -31.37 -6.04 -7.09
N VAL A 239 -31.46 -5.73 -5.80
CA VAL A 239 -30.31 -5.77 -4.88
C VAL A 239 -29.74 -7.17 -4.77
N LYS A 240 -30.57 -8.18 -4.52
CA LYS A 240 -30.13 -9.59 -4.38
C LYS A 240 -29.53 -10.15 -5.67
N GLU A 241 -30.15 -9.88 -6.81
CA GLU A 241 -29.59 -10.24 -8.12
C GLU A 241 -28.23 -9.56 -8.34
N GLY A 242 -28.09 -8.29 -7.94
CA GLY A 242 -26.83 -7.56 -7.96
C GLY A 242 -25.73 -8.25 -7.15
N VAL A 243 -25.98 -8.58 -5.87
CA VAL A 243 -24.99 -9.25 -5.00
C VAL A 243 -24.51 -10.56 -5.61
N LEU A 244 -25.43 -11.40 -6.10
CA LEU A 244 -25.10 -12.70 -6.70
C LEU A 244 -24.29 -12.57 -7.99
N ARG A 245 -24.69 -11.65 -8.89
CA ARG A 245 -23.99 -11.40 -10.16
C ARG A 245 -22.57 -10.85 -9.96
N ASN A 246 -22.34 -10.14 -8.86
CA ASN A 246 -21.12 -9.39 -8.60
C ASN A 246 -20.04 -10.15 -7.81
N GLY A 247 -20.21 -11.46 -7.57
CA GLY A 247 -19.28 -12.27 -6.75
C GLY A 247 -19.42 -12.03 -5.24
N GLY A 248 -20.54 -11.47 -4.80
CA GLY A 248 -20.81 -11.16 -3.40
C GLY A 248 -20.26 -9.80 -2.91
N GLY A 249 -20.81 -9.34 -1.79
CA GLY A 249 -20.26 -8.22 -1.02
C GLY A 249 -20.51 -6.82 -1.57
N TRP A 250 -21.22 -6.66 -2.69
CA TRP A 250 -21.75 -5.38 -3.18
C TRP A 250 -22.81 -5.59 -4.27
N HIS A 251 -23.75 -4.65 -4.44
CA HIS A 251 -24.82 -4.74 -5.45
C HIS A 251 -24.82 -3.59 -6.47
N GLY A 252 -24.32 -2.41 -6.11
CA GLY A 252 -24.17 -1.29 -7.06
C GLY A 252 -25.50 -0.78 -7.65
N GLN A 253 -26.62 -0.91 -6.92
CA GLN A 253 -27.97 -0.52 -7.39
C GLN A 253 -28.43 0.85 -6.86
N GLY A 254 -27.55 1.60 -6.19
CA GLY A 254 -27.88 2.84 -5.48
C GLY A 254 -28.17 2.60 -4.00
N TRP A 255 -28.45 3.69 -3.27
CA TRP A 255 -28.77 3.66 -1.84
C TRP A 255 -30.01 2.79 -1.54
N VAL A 256 -30.04 2.09 -0.40
CA VAL A 256 -31.15 1.21 0.01
C VAL A 256 -31.73 1.64 1.35
N GLY A 257 -33.05 1.56 1.50
CA GLY A 257 -33.78 1.93 2.73
C GLY A 257 -33.98 3.44 2.88
N LYS A 258 -34.48 3.87 4.06
CA LYS A 258 -34.75 5.28 4.40
C LYS A 258 -34.42 5.53 5.86
N GLY A 259 -34.23 6.79 6.24
CA GLY A 259 -33.97 7.21 7.61
C GLY A 259 -32.47 7.31 7.94
N ASP A 260 -32.20 7.64 9.20
CA ASP A 260 -30.87 8.02 9.67
C ASP A 260 -29.88 6.86 9.69
N TRP A 261 -28.63 7.19 9.37
CA TRP A 261 -27.52 6.26 9.41
C TRP A 261 -26.91 6.20 10.80
N LEU A 262 -26.55 4.97 11.17
CA LEU A 262 -25.86 4.61 12.38
C LEU A 262 -24.44 4.22 12.01
N VAL A 263 -23.51 5.12 12.28
CA VAL A 263 -22.07 4.99 12.00
C VAL A 263 -21.34 4.61 13.28
N ARG A 264 -20.52 3.56 13.23
CA ARG A 264 -19.69 3.11 14.36
C ARG A 264 -18.32 2.66 13.88
N ARG A 265 -17.26 3.06 14.57
CA ARG A 265 -15.96 2.38 14.50
C ARG A 265 -16.03 1.10 15.33
N THR A 266 -15.59 -0.02 14.75
CA THR A 266 -15.72 -1.35 15.37
C THR A 266 -14.63 -2.30 14.85
N ASN A 267 -14.68 -3.56 15.29
CA ASN A 267 -13.82 -4.63 14.80
C ASN A 267 -14.69 -5.74 14.17
N VAL A 268 -14.02 -6.71 13.55
CA VAL A 268 -14.65 -7.89 12.95
C VAL A 268 -14.07 -9.13 13.64
N SER A 269 -14.90 -10.12 13.97
CA SER A 269 -14.45 -11.37 14.59
C SER A 269 -13.65 -12.22 13.60
N VAL A 270 -12.91 -13.22 14.11
CA VAL A 270 -12.13 -14.13 13.24
C VAL A 270 -13.00 -14.95 12.27
N GLU A 271 -14.29 -15.11 12.57
CA GLU A 271 -15.28 -15.73 11.67
C GLU A 271 -15.91 -14.74 10.68
N GLY A 272 -15.53 -13.46 10.70
CA GLY A 272 -16.06 -12.43 9.79
C GLY A 272 -17.33 -11.72 10.25
N ARG A 273 -17.74 -11.82 11.52
CA ARG A 273 -18.91 -11.08 12.03
C ARG A 273 -18.52 -9.68 12.52
N CYS A 274 -19.21 -8.66 12.02
CA CYS A 274 -19.04 -7.29 12.45
C CYS A 274 -19.52 -7.09 13.90
N CYS A 275 -18.63 -6.65 14.80
CA CYS A 275 -18.99 -6.42 16.21
C CYS A 275 -19.98 -5.25 16.41
N GLY A 276 -20.12 -4.37 15.41
CA GLY A 276 -20.99 -3.19 15.47
C GLY A 276 -22.46 -3.44 15.10
N CYS A 277 -22.75 -4.49 14.31
CA CYS A 277 -24.10 -4.79 13.79
C CYS A 277 -24.43 -6.29 13.66
N SER A 278 -23.49 -7.18 14.01
CA SER A 278 -23.59 -8.63 13.89
C SER A 278 -23.82 -9.19 12.48
N GLN A 279 -23.73 -8.36 11.42
CA GLN A 279 -23.75 -8.84 10.03
C GLN A 279 -22.49 -9.65 9.73
N GLN A 280 -22.67 -10.72 8.94
CA GLN A 280 -21.58 -11.54 8.42
C GLN A 280 -20.98 -10.84 7.20
N LEU A 281 -19.68 -10.52 7.25
CA LEU A 281 -18.93 -10.16 6.05
C LEU A 281 -18.76 -11.39 5.17
N VAL A 282 -18.83 -11.20 3.86
CA VAL A 282 -18.66 -12.28 2.90
C VAL A 282 -17.21 -12.44 2.48
N CYS A 283 -16.87 -13.64 2.03
CA CYS A 283 -15.75 -13.82 1.13
C CYS A 283 -16.22 -13.36 -0.26
N VAL A 284 -15.68 -12.24 -0.73
CA VAL A 284 -15.92 -11.75 -2.10
C VAL A 284 -15.11 -12.63 -3.03
N ASP A 285 -15.80 -13.27 -3.98
CA ASP A 285 -15.15 -14.11 -4.98
C ASP A 285 -14.28 -13.27 -5.90
N ILE A 286 -13.14 -13.84 -6.29
CA ILE A 286 -12.25 -13.25 -7.27
C ILE A 286 -12.78 -13.64 -8.65
N ASP A 287 -12.93 -12.67 -9.55
CA ASP A 287 -13.48 -12.89 -10.89
C ASP A 287 -12.72 -14.02 -11.61
N ASP A 288 -13.48 -14.98 -12.14
CA ASP A 288 -12.99 -16.13 -12.89
C ASP A 288 -12.23 -15.69 -14.16
N GLU A 289 -12.70 -14.63 -14.85
CA GLU A 289 -12.04 -14.10 -16.04
C GLU A 289 -10.71 -13.42 -15.70
N GLU A 290 -10.66 -12.67 -14.59
CA GLU A 290 -9.42 -12.08 -14.07
C GLU A 290 -8.45 -13.16 -13.60
N THR A 291 -8.94 -14.21 -12.93
CA THR A 291 -8.14 -15.35 -12.48
C THR A 291 -7.54 -16.11 -13.66
N ASP A 292 -8.31 -16.38 -14.71
CA ASP A 292 -7.82 -17.03 -15.93
C ASP A 292 -6.88 -16.11 -16.74
N LYS A 293 -7.07 -14.78 -16.67
CA LYS A 293 -6.12 -13.80 -17.23
C LYS A 293 -4.81 -13.79 -16.43
N PHE A 294 -4.87 -13.84 -15.10
CA PHE A 294 -3.71 -13.91 -14.22
C PHE A 294 -2.93 -15.22 -14.43
N ALA A 295 -3.61 -16.36 -14.52
CA ALA A 295 -3.02 -17.66 -14.85
C ALA A 295 -2.24 -17.63 -16.18
N ARG A 296 -2.80 -16.98 -17.20
CA ARG A 296 -2.14 -16.78 -18.50
C ARG A 296 -0.92 -15.85 -18.39
N SER A 297 -0.98 -14.78 -17.61
CA SER A 297 0.15 -13.89 -17.36
C SER A 297 1.31 -14.62 -16.65
N VAL A 298 1.01 -15.39 -15.60
CA VAL A 298 1.99 -16.24 -14.90
C VAL A 298 2.61 -17.25 -15.87
N ALA A 299 1.81 -17.95 -16.67
CA ALA A 299 2.30 -18.91 -17.66
C ALA A 299 3.20 -18.27 -18.73
N ASN A 300 2.84 -17.09 -19.24
CA ASN A 300 3.65 -16.37 -20.23
C ASN A 300 5.01 -15.97 -19.65
N LEU A 301 5.05 -15.41 -18.44
CA LEU A 301 6.30 -15.01 -17.77
C LEU A 301 7.18 -16.22 -17.41
N ALA A 302 6.57 -17.35 -17.03
CA ALA A 302 7.27 -18.62 -16.89
C ALA A 302 7.89 -19.04 -18.23
N LEU A 303 7.10 -19.09 -19.33
CA LEU A 303 7.58 -19.47 -20.66
C LEU A 303 8.64 -18.52 -21.27
N GLU A 304 8.77 -17.29 -20.78
CA GLU A 304 9.85 -16.37 -21.17
C GLU A 304 11.18 -16.65 -20.45
N ARG A 305 11.14 -17.25 -19.25
CA ARG A 305 12.29 -17.41 -18.36
C ARG A 305 12.73 -18.86 -18.17
N GLU A 306 11.80 -19.79 -18.30
CA GLU A 306 11.99 -21.23 -18.20
C GLU A 306 12.31 -21.87 -19.55
N VAL A 307 12.86 -23.08 -19.51
CA VAL A 307 12.93 -23.93 -20.69
C VAL A 307 11.50 -24.29 -21.10
N LYS A 308 11.00 -23.68 -22.20
CA LYS A 308 9.60 -23.78 -22.65
C LYS A 308 9.02 -25.20 -22.62
N ALA A 309 9.80 -26.19 -23.03
CA ALA A 309 9.38 -27.60 -23.01
C ALA A 309 9.03 -28.09 -21.59
N ASN A 310 9.87 -27.79 -20.59
CA ASN A 310 9.69 -28.20 -19.19
C ASN A 310 8.39 -27.66 -18.60
N PHE A 311 8.11 -26.37 -18.84
CA PHE A 311 6.92 -25.72 -18.31
C PHE A 311 5.65 -26.16 -19.06
N SER A 312 5.70 -26.28 -20.39
CA SER A 312 4.57 -26.79 -21.18
C SER A 312 4.23 -28.25 -20.84
N GLU A 313 5.23 -29.09 -20.55
CA GLU A 313 5.01 -30.45 -20.04
C GLU A 313 4.30 -30.43 -18.68
N PHE A 314 4.71 -29.54 -17.77
CA PHE A 314 4.02 -29.35 -16.49
C PHE A 314 2.56 -28.90 -16.67
N GLN A 315 2.28 -27.95 -17.56
CA GLN A 315 0.90 -27.52 -17.84
C GLN A 315 0.03 -28.70 -18.29
N GLY A 316 0.50 -29.48 -19.27
CA GLY A 316 -0.20 -30.67 -19.76
C GLY A 316 -0.22 -31.87 -18.78
N TRP A 317 0.66 -31.88 -17.77
CA TRP A 317 0.60 -32.81 -16.64
C TRP A 317 -0.48 -32.37 -15.64
N LEU A 318 -0.51 -31.08 -15.28
CA LEU A 318 -1.44 -30.51 -14.31
C LEU A 318 -2.90 -30.65 -14.78
N GLU A 319 -3.17 -30.41 -16.06
CA GLU A 319 -4.50 -30.59 -16.66
C GLU A 319 -5.03 -32.03 -16.52
N LYS A 320 -4.15 -33.04 -16.46
CA LYS A 320 -4.52 -34.45 -16.26
C LYS A 320 -4.72 -34.83 -14.78
N HIS A 321 -4.27 -33.99 -13.86
CA HIS A 321 -4.28 -34.21 -12.40
C HIS A 321 -4.97 -33.05 -11.65
N ALA A 322 -5.94 -32.39 -12.28
CA ALA A 322 -6.51 -31.12 -11.84
C ALA A 322 -7.46 -31.19 -10.60
N CYS A 323 -7.15 -32.02 -9.60
CA CYS A 323 -8.03 -32.33 -8.46
C CYS A 323 -7.42 -32.08 -7.07
N TYR A 324 -6.52 -31.09 -6.96
CA TYR A 324 -5.88 -30.71 -5.69
C TYR A 324 -6.56 -29.52 -5.02
N ASP A 325 -6.89 -29.67 -3.74
CA ASP A 325 -7.47 -28.59 -2.91
C ASP A 325 -6.39 -27.66 -2.31
N ALA A 326 -5.11 -28.07 -2.33
CA ALA A 326 -3.98 -27.25 -1.91
C ALA A 326 -2.67 -27.64 -2.64
N ILE A 327 -1.82 -26.65 -2.89
CA ILE A 327 -0.43 -26.76 -3.35
C ILE A 327 0.51 -26.42 -2.19
N VAL A 328 1.63 -27.14 -2.07
CA VAL A 328 2.66 -26.89 -1.05
C VAL A 328 3.98 -26.55 -1.72
N ASP A 329 4.54 -25.40 -1.34
CA ASP A 329 5.92 -25.03 -1.62
C ASP A 329 6.86 -25.88 -0.75
N GLY A 330 7.29 -27.02 -1.29
CA GLY A 330 8.10 -27.98 -0.57
C GLY A 330 9.48 -27.43 -0.20
N ALA A 331 10.00 -26.46 -0.94
CA ALA A 331 11.29 -25.83 -0.67
C ALA A 331 11.21 -24.87 0.53
N ASN A 332 10.18 -24.01 0.58
CA ASN A 332 9.98 -23.03 1.65
C ASN A 332 9.63 -23.71 2.98
N VAL A 333 8.76 -24.74 2.96
CA VAL A 333 8.41 -25.52 4.16
C VAL A 333 9.62 -26.29 4.69
N GLY A 334 10.31 -27.07 3.84
CA GLY A 334 11.44 -27.90 4.27
C GLY A 334 12.70 -27.13 4.69
N LEU A 335 12.79 -25.83 4.42
CA LEU A 335 13.91 -24.96 4.87
C LEU A 335 13.53 -24.02 6.03
N TYR A 336 12.28 -24.06 6.50
CA TYR A 336 11.80 -23.12 7.50
C TYR A 336 12.54 -23.24 8.84
N GLN A 337 13.18 -22.14 9.26
CA GLN A 337 14.06 -22.04 10.44
C GLN A 337 15.34 -22.92 10.39
N GLN A 338 15.73 -23.45 9.23
CA GLN A 338 16.90 -24.34 9.07
C GLN A 338 18.24 -23.60 8.79
N ASN A 339 18.38 -22.35 9.24
CA ASN A 339 19.52 -21.46 8.88
C ASN A 339 20.74 -21.56 9.82
N PHE A 340 20.90 -22.66 10.56
CA PHE A 340 22.03 -22.90 11.47
C PHE A 340 23.13 -23.78 10.82
N ALA A 341 24.28 -23.96 11.47
CA ALA A 341 25.47 -24.57 10.87
C ALA A 341 25.26 -26.02 10.36
N ASP A 342 24.45 -26.80 11.09
CA ASP A 342 24.04 -28.16 10.73
C ASP A 342 22.59 -28.20 10.19
N GLY A 343 22.03 -27.04 9.83
CA GLY A 343 20.66 -26.88 9.34
C GLY A 343 20.51 -27.46 7.94
N GLY A 344 19.50 -28.31 7.76
CA GLY A 344 19.29 -29.08 6.53
C GLY A 344 17.83 -29.07 6.10
N PHE A 345 17.54 -29.68 4.96
CA PHE A 345 16.16 -29.82 4.49
C PHE A 345 15.39 -30.81 5.39
N SER A 346 14.36 -30.32 6.07
CA SER A 346 13.54 -31.08 7.01
C SER A 346 12.35 -31.72 6.31
N ILE A 347 12.45 -33.02 6.05
CA ILE A 347 11.34 -33.79 5.48
C ILE A 347 10.17 -33.92 6.46
N SER A 348 10.42 -33.95 7.77
CA SER A 348 9.36 -34.09 8.78
C SER A 348 8.48 -32.85 8.87
N GLN A 349 9.05 -31.64 8.80
CA GLN A 349 8.27 -30.40 8.73
C GLN A 349 7.33 -30.39 7.51
N LEU A 350 7.81 -30.88 6.36
CA LEU A 350 7.01 -30.96 5.15
C LEU A 350 5.91 -32.04 5.25
N ASP A 351 6.23 -33.19 5.84
CA ASP A 351 5.29 -34.29 6.09
C ASP A 351 4.19 -33.92 7.10
N ASP A 352 4.52 -33.17 8.15
CA ASP A 352 3.54 -32.61 9.10
C ASP A 352 2.52 -31.70 8.37
N VAL A 353 3.00 -30.83 7.46
CA VAL A 353 2.14 -29.96 6.63
C VAL A 353 1.27 -30.77 5.68
N VAL A 354 1.83 -31.75 4.98
CA VAL A 354 1.08 -32.61 4.04
C VAL A 354 -0.01 -33.39 4.76
N LYS A 355 0.29 -33.94 5.95
CA LYS A 355 -0.67 -34.70 6.77
C LYS A 355 -1.78 -33.83 7.34
N GLU A 356 -1.46 -32.63 7.83
CA GLU A 356 -2.47 -31.71 8.34
C GLU A 356 -3.44 -31.30 7.22
N LEU A 357 -2.92 -30.91 6.05
CA LEU A 357 -3.75 -30.59 4.88
C LEU A 357 -4.62 -31.78 4.43
N TYR A 358 -4.06 -32.99 4.39
CA TYR A 358 -4.80 -34.21 4.06
C TYR A 358 -5.93 -34.52 5.05
N ASN A 359 -5.72 -34.26 6.34
CA ASN A 359 -6.76 -34.42 7.36
C ASN A 359 -7.86 -33.35 7.22
N CYS A 360 -7.48 -32.08 7.00
CA CYS A 360 -8.40 -30.96 6.82
C CYS A 360 -9.23 -31.04 5.52
N SER A 361 -8.66 -31.57 4.44
CA SER A 361 -9.30 -31.68 3.11
C SER A 361 -10.29 -32.84 2.97
N GLY A 362 -10.53 -33.61 4.04
CA GLY A 362 -11.34 -34.82 3.98
C GLY A 362 -10.65 -35.99 3.25
N LYS A 363 -9.33 -36.13 3.43
CA LYS A 363 -8.47 -37.18 2.84
C LYS A 363 -8.15 -37.01 1.35
N LYS A 364 -8.03 -35.78 0.88
CA LYS A 364 -7.39 -35.46 -0.41
C LYS A 364 -5.94 -35.05 -0.20
N TRP A 365 -5.03 -35.64 -0.96
CA TRP A 365 -3.62 -35.26 -0.91
C TRP A 365 -3.41 -33.85 -1.49
N PRO A 366 -2.60 -32.99 -0.86
CA PRO A 366 -2.12 -31.76 -1.49
C PRO A 366 -1.04 -32.10 -2.53
N LEU A 367 -0.80 -31.19 -3.48
CA LEU A 367 0.34 -31.31 -4.39
C LEU A 367 1.58 -30.62 -3.82
N VAL A 368 2.58 -31.40 -3.42
CA VAL A 368 3.91 -30.90 -3.08
C VAL A 368 4.69 -30.62 -4.37
N ILE A 369 5.26 -29.42 -4.48
CA ILE A 369 6.20 -29.09 -5.56
C ILE A 369 7.60 -28.91 -4.99
N LEU A 370 8.58 -29.60 -5.60
CA LEU A 370 9.95 -29.65 -5.07
C LEU A 370 10.99 -29.87 -6.18
N HIS A 371 12.03 -29.03 -6.26
CA HIS A 371 13.10 -29.22 -7.25
C HIS A 371 13.81 -30.58 -7.16
N ASN A 372 14.04 -31.23 -8.32
CA ASN A 372 14.51 -32.62 -8.41
C ASN A 372 15.80 -32.94 -7.65
N LYS A 373 16.70 -31.95 -7.49
CA LYS A 373 17.95 -32.07 -6.72
C LYS A 373 17.70 -32.33 -5.23
N ARG A 374 16.63 -31.75 -4.67
CA ARG A 374 16.21 -31.99 -3.28
C ARG A 374 15.60 -33.39 -3.15
N MET A 375 14.71 -33.76 -4.08
CA MET A 375 14.15 -35.12 -4.14
C MET A 375 15.25 -36.20 -4.20
N ARG A 376 16.27 -36.06 -5.07
CA ARG A 376 17.40 -37.01 -5.12
C ARG A 376 18.11 -37.17 -3.76
N GLY A 377 18.45 -36.06 -3.10
CA GLY A 377 19.08 -36.13 -1.77
C GLY A 377 18.18 -36.71 -0.66
N LEU A 378 16.85 -36.58 -0.78
CA LEU A 378 15.89 -37.26 0.08
C LEU A 378 15.82 -38.76 -0.21
N MET A 379 15.91 -39.16 -1.48
CA MET A 379 15.92 -40.57 -1.87
C MET A 379 17.15 -41.32 -1.34
N ASP A 380 18.27 -40.65 -1.08
CA ASP A 380 19.46 -41.28 -0.51
C ASP A 380 19.26 -41.72 0.95
N ASN A 381 18.39 -41.05 1.72
CA ASN A 381 18.11 -41.37 3.13
C ASN A 381 16.95 -42.38 3.27
N PRO A 382 17.16 -43.57 3.88
CA PRO A 382 16.11 -44.59 4.04
C PRO A 382 14.84 -44.17 4.80
N SER A 383 14.91 -43.20 5.72
CA SER A 383 13.71 -42.72 6.43
C SER A 383 12.89 -41.77 5.56
N SER A 384 13.55 -40.75 4.98
CA SER A 384 12.94 -39.82 4.03
C SER A 384 12.38 -40.52 2.78
N ARG A 385 13.07 -41.58 2.30
CA ARG A 385 12.68 -42.33 1.10
C ARG A 385 11.25 -42.85 1.18
N ARG A 386 10.85 -43.44 2.31
CA ARG A 386 9.50 -44.02 2.50
C ARG A 386 8.39 -42.97 2.34
N VAL A 387 8.61 -41.77 2.90
CA VAL A 387 7.66 -40.66 2.84
C VAL A 387 7.53 -40.13 1.40
N VAL A 388 8.64 -39.98 0.70
CA VAL A 388 8.64 -39.53 -0.71
C VAL A 388 8.03 -40.59 -1.64
N GLU A 389 8.32 -41.88 -1.43
CA GLU A 389 7.68 -42.98 -2.16
C GLU A 389 6.16 -43.01 -1.93
N GLU A 390 5.70 -42.79 -0.69
CA GLU A 390 4.27 -42.66 -0.37
C GLU A 390 3.63 -41.49 -1.14
N TRP A 391 4.24 -40.31 -1.16
CA TRP A 391 3.72 -39.17 -1.92
C TRP A 391 3.69 -39.43 -3.43
N MET A 392 4.74 -40.04 -3.99
CA MET A 392 4.78 -40.40 -5.42
C MET A 392 3.66 -41.40 -5.78
N ASN A 393 3.45 -42.44 -4.96
CA ASN A 393 2.41 -43.44 -5.20
C ASN A 393 0.98 -42.87 -5.11
N ASN A 394 0.78 -41.81 -4.31
CA ASN A 394 -0.50 -41.11 -4.18
C ASN A 394 -0.65 -39.93 -5.16
N GLY A 395 0.32 -39.66 -6.04
CA GLY A 395 0.31 -38.50 -6.94
C GLY A 395 0.42 -37.14 -6.21
N ALA A 396 0.94 -37.13 -4.98
CA ALA A 396 1.05 -35.96 -4.12
C ALA A 396 2.36 -35.16 -4.29
N LEU A 397 3.22 -35.52 -5.25
CA LEU A 397 4.51 -34.89 -5.49
C LEU A 397 4.76 -34.65 -6.98
N TYR A 398 5.08 -33.41 -7.35
CA TYR A 398 5.67 -33.04 -8.64
C TYR A 398 7.11 -32.55 -8.45
N THR A 399 8.04 -33.08 -9.23
CA THR A 399 9.46 -32.69 -9.15
C THR A 399 9.87 -31.77 -10.30
N THR A 400 10.26 -30.53 -10.01
CA THR A 400 10.64 -29.59 -11.07
C THR A 400 12.02 -29.96 -11.67
N PRO A 401 12.23 -29.78 -13.00
CA PRO A 401 13.47 -30.16 -13.67
C PRO A 401 14.70 -29.38 -13.21
N THR A 402 15.89 -29.93 -13.50
CA THR A 402 17.16 -29.26 -13.12
C THR A 402 17.31 -27.94 -13.86
N GLY A 403 17.48 -26.84 -13.13
CA GLY A 403 17.70 -25.51 -13.71
C GLY A 403 16.42 -24.73 -13.97
N SER A 404 15.25 -25.28 -13.62
CA SER A 404 14.00 -24.55 -13.52
C SER A 404 13.81 -23.96 -12.12
N ASN A 405 13.17 -22.79 -12.02
CA ASN A 405 12.73 -22.25 -10.74
C ASN A 405 11.42 -22.93 -10.31
N ASP A 406 11.36 -23.49 -9.09
CA ASP A 406 10.13 -24.08 -8.53
C ASP A 406 9.00 -23.05 -8.35
N ASP A 407 9.32 -21.76 -8.22
CA ASP A 407 8.35 -20.70 -7.94
C ASP A 407 7.24 -20.60 -8.99
N TRP A 408 7.60 -20.73 -10.27
CA TRP A 408 6.63 -20.70 -11.37
C TRP A 408 5.64 -21.86 -11.32
N TYR A 409 6.06 -23.01 -10.79
CA TYR A 409 5.29 -24.24 -10.82
C TYR A 409 4.21 -24.23 -9.72
N TRP A 410 4.57 -23.87 -8.49
CA TRP A 410 3.58 -23.79 -7.40
C TRP A 410 2.64 -22.59 -7.56
N LEU A 411 3.12 -21.44 -8.07
CA LEU A 411 2.25 -20.29 -8.31
C LEU A 411 1.25 -20.60 -9.43
N TYR A 412 1.72 -21.12 -10.57
CA TYR A 412 0.83 -21.47 -11.67
C TYR A 412 -0.18 -22.54 -11.26
N ALA A 413 0.23 -23.58 -10.51
CA ALA A 413 -0.68 -24.62 -10.06
C ALA A 413 -1.79 -24.07 -9.15
N ALA A 414 -1.43 -23.28 -8.13
CA ALA A 414 -2.41 -22.76 -7.18
C ALA A 414 -3.41 -21.80 -7.85
N VAL A 415 -2.93 -20.93 -8.74
CA VAL A 415 -3.78 -20.04 -9.53
C VAL A 415 -4.68 -20.83 -10.48
N LYS A 416 -4.11 -21.76 -11.27
CA LYS A 416 -4.83 -22.48 -12.33
C LYS A 416 -5.88 -23.46 -11.78
N LEU A 417 -5.62 -24.05 -10.62
CA LEU A 417 -6.56 -24.94 -9.93
C LEU A 417 -7.46 -24.21 -8.92
N ARG A 418 -7.26 -22.89 -8.73
CA ARG A 418 -8.05 -22.03 -7.82
C ARG A 418 -8.10 -22.57 -6.39
N CYS A 419 -6.94 -23.04 -5.92
CA CYS A 419 -6.80 -23.78 -4.67
C CYS A 419 -5.77 -23.14 -3.73
N LEU A 420 -5.70 -23.63 -2.50
CA LEU A 420 -4.88 -23.02 -1.45
C LEU A 420 -3.38 -23.17 -1.75
N LEU A 421 -2.56 -22.20 -1.37
CA LEU A 421 -1.11 -22.25 -1.52
C LEU A 421 -0.44 -22.18 -0.15
N VAL A 422 0.34 -23.18 0.22
CA VAL A 422 1.11 -23.18 1.47
C VAL A 422 2.54 -22.74 1.19
N THR A 423 2.85 -21.49 1.54
CA THR A 423 4.19 -20.91 1.53
C THR A 423 4.25 -19.73 2.50
N ASN A 424 5.40 -19.53 3.16
CA ASN A 424 5.70 -18.30 3.90
C ASN A 424 6.52 -17.31 3.03
N ASP A 425 6.68 -17.57 1.73
CA ASP A 425 7.26 -16.56 0.84
C ASP A 425 6.27 -15.39 0.64
N GLU A 426 6.81 -14.18 0.70
CA GLU A 426 6.04 -12.96 0.47
C GLU A 426 5.87 -12.64 -1.01
N MET A 427 6.60 -13.37 -1.88
CA MET A 427 6.60 -13.22 -3.35
C MET A 427 7.01 -11.79 -3.76
N ARG A 428 8.03 -11.25 -3.07
CA ARG A 428 8.53 -9.86 -3.20
C ARG A 428 9.48 -9.62 -4.36
N ASP A 429 9.74 -10.64 -5.18
CA ASP A 429 10.57 -10.44 -6.36
C ASP A 429 9.87 -9.48 -7.33
N HIS A 430 10.65 -8.54 -7.91
CA HIS A 430 10.19 -7.57 -8.92
C HIS A 430 9.50 -8.21 -10.14
N ILE A 431 9.57 -9.54 -10.26
CA ILE A 431 8.88 -10.36 -11.25
C ILE A 431 7.39 -10.48 -10.92
N PHE A 432 7.04 -10.74 -9.66
CA PHE A 432 5.65 -10.87 -9.22
C PHE A 432 4.96 -9.50 -9.12
N GLU A 433 5.71 -8.43 -8.83
CA GLU A 433 5.24 -7.04 -8.94
C GLU A 433 4.73 -6.68 -10.34
N LEU A 434 5.25 -7.32 -11.41
CA LEU A 434 4.82 -7.09 -12.80
C LEU A 434 3.47 -7.74 -13.17
N ILE A 435 2.96 -8.69 -12.38
CA ILE A 435 1.77 -9.49 -12.74
C ILE A 435 0.45 -8.80 -12.34
N GLY A 436 0.54 -7.61 -11.73
CA GLY A 436 -0.60 -6.74 -11.40
C GLY A 436 -0.84 -6.62 -9.89
N SER A 437 -0.44 -5.48 -9.32
CA SER A 437 -0.39 -5.24 -7.87
C SER A 437 -1.72 -5.50 -7.15
N ASN A 438 -2.84 -5.01 -7.68
CA ASN A 438 -4.13 -5.11 -6.98
C ASN A 438 -4.71 -6.53 -7.01
N PHE A 439 -4.69 -7.21 -8.17
CA PHE A 439 -5.21 -8.58 -8.30
C PHE A 439 -4.36 -9.58 -7.51
N PHE A 440 -3.03 -9.54 -7.66
CA PHE A 440 -2.16 -10.53 -7.05
C PHE A 440 -2.24 -10.54 -5.52
N ASN A 441 -2.29 -9.36 -4.88
CA ASN A 441 -2.50 -9.26 -3.43
C ASN A 441 -3.87 -9.79 -3.00
N GLN A 442 -4.93 -9.54 -3.78
CA GLN A 442 -6.28 -10.09 -3.58
C GLN A 442 -6.25 -11.62 -3.58
N TRP A 443 -5.58 -12.20 -4.58
CA TRP A 443 -5.39 -13.64 -4.72
C TRP A 443 -4.56 -14.21 -3.58
N LYS A 444 -3.47 -13.53 -3.18
CA LYS A 444 -2.59 -13.92 -2.07
C LYS A 444 -3.36 -13.98 -0.74
N GLU A 445 -4.08 -12.92 -0.37
CA GLU A 445 -4.92 -12.88 0.83
C GLU A 445 -5.94 -14.03 0.88
N ARG A 446 -6.49 -14.43 -0.27
CA ARG A 446 -7.56 -15.43 -0.40
C ARG A 446 -7.08 -16.88 -0.41
N HIS A 447 -5.84 -17.14 -0.84
CA HIS A 447 -5.31 -18.49 -1.08
C HIS A 447 -4.07 -18.84 -0.25
N GLN A 448 -3.28 -17.88 0.23
CA GLN A 448 -2.03 -18.16 0.94
C GLN A 448 -2.28 -18.62 2.39
N ILE A 449 -1.89 -19.86 2.68
CA ILE A 449 -1.75 -20.40 4.03
C ILE A 449 -0.33 -20.13 4.51
N HIS A 450 -0.22 -19.37 5.59
CA HIS A 450 1.03 -19.21 6.33
C HIS A 450 1.17 -20.34 7.35
N TYR A 451 2.39 -20.64 7.79
CA TYR A 451 2.63 -21.69 8.79
C TYR A 451 3.75 -21.33 9.75
N THR A 452 3.69 -21.88 10.96
CA THR A 452 4.76 -21.76 11.95
C THR A 452 4.91 -23.04 12.75
N PHE A 453 6.10 -23.26 13.32
CA PHE A 453 6.41 -24.41 14.17
C PHE A 453 6.73 -23.92 15.58
N VAL A 454 5.79 -24.08 16.50
CA VAL A 454 5.95 -23.65 17.90
C VAL A 454 6.28 -24.87 18.75
N LYS A 455 7.52 -24.94 19.24
CA LYS A 455 8.07 -26.11 19.97
C LYS A 455 7.93 -27.43 19.19
N GLY A 456 8.08 -27.36 17.86
CA GLY A 456 7.94 -28.50 16.96
C GLY A 456 6.50 -28.79 16.49
N ASN A 457 5.48 -28.19 17.09
CA ASN A 457 4.10 -28.37 16.62
C ASN A 457 3.80 -27.40 15.48
N LEU A 458 3.28 -27.94 14.37
CA LEU A 458 2.76 -27.15 13.25
C LEU A 458 1.54 -26.34 13.69
N LYS A 459 1.46 -25.09 13.24
CA LYS A 459 0.24 -24.29 13.22
C LYS A 459 0.09 -23.68 11.82
N LEU A 460 -0.97 -24.06 11.12
CA LEU A 460 -1.40 -23.40 9.89
C LEU A 460 -2.24 -22.15 10.24
N GLN A 461 -2.00 -21.06 9.51
CA GLN A 461 -2.79 -19.85 9.52
C GLN A 461 -3.52 -19.77 8.17
N MET A 462 -4.78 -20.17 8.19
CA MET A 462 -5.66 -20.16 7.02
C MET A 462 -6.03 -18.73 6.61
N PRO A 463 -6.30 -18.47 5.32
CA PRO A 463 -6.99 -17.27 4.85
C PRO A 463 -8.26 -16.96 5.67
N PRO A 464 -8.57 -15.68 5.97
CA PRO A 464 -9.81 -15.32 6.63
C PRO A 464 -11.05 -15.76 5.83
N PRO A 465 -12.18 -16.12 6.48
CA PRO A 465 -13.41 -16.53 5.80
C PRO A 465 -14.19 -15.36 5.17
N TYR A 466 -13.60 -14.16 5.13
CA TYR A 466 -14.17 -12.92 4.61
C TYR A 466 -13.08 -12.10 3.90
N SER A 467 -13.46 -11.28 2.91
CA SER A 467 -12.48 -10.49 2.15
C SER A 467 -12.24 -9.13 2.78
N LEU A 468 -10.96 -8.73 2.87
CA LEU A 468 -10.50 -7.45 3.43
C LEU A 468 -10.68 -6.29 2.43
N VAL A 469 -11.94 -5.99 2.12
CA VAL A 469 -12.36 -4.94 1.19
C VAL A 469 -13.55 -4.18 1.76
N ILE A 470 -13.86 -3.02 1.16
CA ILE A 470 -15.15 -2.36 1.38
C ILE A 470 -16.27 -3.31 0.94
N GLN A 471 -17.31 -3.49 1.78
CA GLN A 471 -18.48 -4.31 1.47
C GLN A 471 -19.78 -3.52 1.64
N GLU A 472 -20.72 -3.73 0.73
CA GLU A 472 -22.09 -3.23 0.72
C GLU A 472 -23.04 -4.44 0.82
N SER A 473 -23.82 -4.52 1.90
CA SER A 473 -24.75 -5.65 2.14
C SER A 473 -26.10 -5.47 1.45
N GLU A 474 -26.88 -6.54 1.32
CA GLU A 474 -28.26 -6.49 0.77
C GLU A 474 -29.20 -5.52 1.51
N LYS A 475 -28.86 -5.14 2.75
CA LYS A 475 -29.60 -4.14 3.54
C LYS A 475 -29.12 -2.71 3.30
N GLY A 476 -28.24 -2.48 2.32
CA GLY A 476 -27.55 -1.21 2.09
C GLY A 476 -26.55 -0.83 3.17
N SER A 477 -26.13 -1.77 4.03
CA SER A 477 -25.15 -1.49 5.09
C SER A 477 -23.73 -1.53 4.54
N TRP A 478 -22.91 -0.56 4.92
CA TRP A 478 -21.53 -0.44 4.46
C TRP A 478 -20.55 -0.85 5.57
N HIS A 479 -19.55 -1.65 5.19
CA HIS A 479 -18.43 -2.03 6.02
C HIS A 479 -17.14 -1.61 5.34
N VAL A 480 -16.39 -0.69 5.97
CA VAL A 480 -15.20 -0.06 5.37
C VAL A 480 -13.98 -0.34 6.27
N PRO A 481 -13.02 -1.17 5.84
CA PRO A 481 -11.82 -1.42 6.63
C PRO A 481 -10.85 -0.24 6.57
N LEU A 482 -10.28 0.15 7.71
CA LEU A 482 -9.25 1.19 7.79
C LEU A 482 -7.85 0.58 7.63
N ALA A 483 -6.93 1.35 7.05
CA ALA A 483 -5.52 1.02 7.01
C ALA A 483 -4.92 1.03 8.42
N LEU A 484 -4.10 0.03 8.75
CA LEU A 484 -3.47 -0.08 10.07
C LEU A 484 -2.45 1.04 10.32
N HIS A 485 -2.33 1.43 11.59
CA HIS A 485 -1.22 2.24 12.11
C HIS A 485 -0.26 1.41 12.98
N THR A 486 -0.68 0.22 13.43
CA THR A 486 0.09 -0.74 14.24
C THR A 486 -0.14 -2.15 13.72
N GLY A 487 0.89 -3.00 13.75
CA GLY A 487 0.95 -4.26 12.99
C GLY A 487 0.14 -5.45 13.51
N ASP A 488 -0.98 -5.25 14.20
CA ASP A 488 -1.90 -6.33 14.59
C ASP A 488 -3.19 -6.29 13.75
N GLU A 489 -3.22 -7.12 12.71
CA GLU A 489 -4.35 -7.35 11.83
C GLU A 489 -5.65 -7.74 12.55
N THR A 490 -5.57 -8.42 13.69
CA THR A 490 -6.76 -8.86 14.43
C THR A 490 -7.46 -7.69 15.14
N SER A 491 -6.72 -6.59 15.37
CA SER A 491 -7.21 -5.36 16.01
C SER A 491 -7.76 -4.33 15.01
N ARG A 492 -7.78 -4.64 13.70
CA ARG A 492 -8.09 -3.68 12.63
C ARG A 492 -9.48 -3.05 12.82
N THR A 493 -9.52 -1.73 12.73
CA THR A 493 -10.76 -0.93 12.81
C THR A 493 -11.52 -0.95 11.48
N TRP A 494 -12.84 -1.05 11.57
CA TRP A 494 -13.79 -0.94 10.48
C TRP A 494 -14.82 0.15 10.78
N LEU A 495 -15.26 0.89 9.76
CA LEU A 495 -16.53 1.60 9.83
C LEU A 495 -17.65 0.60 9.60
N CYS A 496 -18.59 0.51 10.53
CA CYS A 496 -19.87 -0.16 10.41
C CYS A 496 -20.93 0.92 10.24
N ILE A 497 -21.54 0.98 9.05
CA ILE A 497 -22.51 2.00 8.67
C ILE A 497 -23.81 1.27 8.30
N THR A 498 -24.85 1.48 9.10
CA THR A 498 -26.11 0.74 9.01
C THR A 498 -27.29 1.69 9.08
N ARG A 499 -28.47 1.28 8.59
CA ARG A 499 -29.74 1.89 8.95
C ARG A 499 -30.45 0.98 9.94
N GLN A 500 -31.15 1.55 10.93
CA GLN A 500 -32.09 0.77 11.72
C GLN A 500 -33.22 0.29 10.81
N SER A 501 -33.52 -1.00 10.82
CA SER A 501 -34.73 -1.46 10.15
C SER A 501 -35.95 -1.14 11.00
N SER A 502 -37.11 -0.92 10.38
CA SER A 502 -38.38 -0.72 11.08
C SER A 502 -38.74 -1.88 12.02
N GLN A 503 -38.14 -3.07 11.79
CA GLN A 503 -38.32 -4.27 12.61
C GLN A 503 -37.43 -4.28 13.87
N ASP A 504 -36.29 -3.57 13.87
CA ASP A 504 -35.43 -3.44 15.06
C ASP A 504 -35.97 -2.42 16.07
N ALA A 505 -36.87 -1.53 15.64
CA ALA A 505 -37.51 -0.53 16.49
C ALA A 505 -38.48 -1.16 17.51
N GLU A 506 -39.25 -2.18 17.10
CA GLU A 506 -40.23 -2.86 17.98
C GLU A 506 -39.55 -3.65 19.10
N ALA A 507 -38.33 -4.15 18.89
CA ALA A 507 -37.54 -4.85 19.90
C ALA A 507 -37.02 -3.94 21.04
N ASN A 508 -37.00 -2.61 20.84
CA ASN A 508 -36.53 -1.64 21.85
C ASN A 508 -37.64 -1.01 22.69
N VAL A 509 -38.92 -1.37 22.48
CA VAL A 509 -40.06 -0.83 23.23
C VAL A 509 -40.36 -1.61 24.52
N CYS A 510 -39.73 -2.77 24.75
CA CYS A 510 -40.01 -3.64 25.90
C CYS A 510 -38.99 -3.59 27.06
N ASN A 511 -38.13 -2.56 27.13
CA ASN A 511 -37.10 -2.42 28.19
C ASN A 511 -37.08 -1.04 28.90
N SER A 512 -38.23 -0.36 28.99
CA SER A 512 -38.42 0.74 29.95
C SER A 512 -39.02 0.20 31.25
N VAL A 513 -38.16 -0.22 32.19
CA VAL A 513 -38.56 -0.46 33.59
C VAL A 513 -38.31 0.81 34.40
N ASP A 514 -39.31 1.18 35.19
CA ASP A 514 -39.42 2.48 35.86
C ASP A 514 -38.27 2.84 36.80
N THR A 515 -37.77 4.08 36.70
CA THR A 515 -37.04 4.75 37.77
C THR A 515 -38.00 5.65 38.57
N PRO A 516 -38.20 5.41 39.88
CA PRO A 516 -39.06 6.27 40.69
C PRO A 516 -38.34 7.58 41.05
N ASN A 517 -38.92 8.70 40.61
CA ASN A 517 -38.56 10.04 41.08
C ASN A 517 -38.90 10.23 42.56
N PHE A 518 -37.98 10.80 43.35
CA PHE A 518 -38.34 11.68 44.47
C PHE A 518 -37.31 12.80 44.64
N ASN A 519 -37.76 14.04 44.41
CA ASN A 519 -37.08 15.27 44.81
C ASN A 519 -37.73 15.79 46.10
N HIS A 520 -36.94 16.28 47.07
CA HIS A 520 -37.20 17.59 47.71
C HIS A 520 -36.08 18.07 48.66
N HIS A 521 -35.62 19.30 48.39
CA HIS A 521 -35.19 20.41 49.27
C HIS A 521 -34.25 20.27 50.50
N ASN A 522 -33.18 21.08 50.42
CA ASN A 522 -32.68 22.06 51.41
C ASN A 522 -32.71 21.75 52.93
N THR A 523 -31.55 21.83 53.57
CA THR A 523 -31.18 22.99 54.46
C THR A 523 -29.67 23.06 54.73
N LYS A 524 -29.22 24.20 55.27
CA LYS A 524 -27.84 24.48 55.73
C LYS A 524 -27.58 23.83 57.10
N ASP A 525 -26.33 23.60 57.47
CA ASP A 525 -25.59 24.43 58.44
C ASP A 525 -24.15 23.90 58.66
N ALA A 526 -23.35 24.64 59.42
CA ALA A 526 -21.90 24.47 59.55
C ALA A 526 -21.49 23.66 60.79
N GLU A 527 -20.32 23.01 60.74
CA GLU A 527 -19.26 23.09 61.76
C GLU A 527 -18.05 22.20 61.37
N GLY A 528 -16.87 22.61 61.81
CA GLY A 528 -15.70 21.74 62.01
C GLY A 528 -15.04 22.18 63.33
N PRO A 529 -13.77 21.87 63.61
CA PRO A 529 -12.87 20.88 63.01
C PRO A 529 -12.31 19.89 64.06
N GLN A 530 -11.52 18.88 63.65
CA GLN A 530 -10.35 18.50 64.45
C GLN A 530 -9.29 17.74 63.66
N GLU A 531 -8.03 18.02 64.01
CA GLU A 531 -6.81 17.47 63.42
C GLU A 531 -6.50 16.07 63.98
N PHE A 532 -5.69 15.29 63.26
CA PHE A 532 -4.45 14.78 63.87
C PHE A 532 -3.36 14.54 62.82
N SER A 533 -2.13 14.80 63.21
CA SER A 533 -0.96 14.92 62.34
C SER A 533 -0.18 13.62 62.15
N ASN A 534 0.69 13.65 61.13
CA ASN A 534 2.04 13.03 61.01
C ASN A 534 2.18 12.35 59.63
N GLY A 535 3.29 12.48 58.91
CA GLY A 535 4.54 13.18 59.22
C GLY A 535 5.64 12.70 58.29
N VAL A 536 6.04 13.59 57.36
CA VAL A 536 7.12 13.52 56.36
C VAL A 536 8.19 12.41 56.52
N GLY A 537 8.50 11.75 55.40
CA GLY A 537 9.75 11.02 55.19
C GLY A 537 10.21 11.11 53.73
N ILE A 538 11.11 12.05 53.42
CA ILE A 538 11.78 12.17 52.11
C ILE A 538 13.12 11.44 52.20
N MET A 539 13.45 10.60 51.22
CA MET A 539 14.86 10.34 50.87
C MET A 539 15.02 9.79 49.44
N ASP A 540 15.92 10.41 48.68
CA ASP A 540 16.34 9.98 47.35
C ASP A 540 17.12 8.66 47.37
N SER A 541 17.06 7.89 46.28
CA SER A 541 18.27 7.27 45.69
C SER A 541 18.03 6.68 44.29
N GLN A 542 18.88 7.12 43.35
CA GLN A 542 19.62 6.35 42.34
C GLN A 542 18.93 5.10 41.71
N VAL A 543 18.60 5.16 40.41
CA VAL A 543 19.47 4.73 39.28
C VAL A 543 19.77 3.23 39.32
N ASP A 544 19.14 2.49 38.38
CA ASP A 544 19.79 1.36 37.70
C ASP A 544 19.15 1.15 36.31
N GLU A 545 19.95 1.32 35.26
CA GLU A 545 19.57 1.05 33.87
C GLU A 545 19.81 -0.42 33.52
N ASN A 546 18.75 -1.22 33.34
CA ASN A 546 18.90 -2.58 32.80
C ASN A 546 18.78 -2.60 31.26
N ASN A 547 19.89 -2.24 30.61
CA ASN A 547 20.09 -2.43 29.17
C ASN A 547 20.29 -3.92 28.84
N THR A 548 19.25 -4.62 28.38
CA THR A 548 19.37 -5.99 27.84
C THR A 548 19.74 -5.95 26.35
N THR A 549 21.05 -5.98 26.07
CA THR A 549 21.62 -5.95 24.71
C THR A 549 21.45 -7.30 24.00
N SER A 550 20.57 -7.36 23.00
CA SER A 550 20.49 -8.50 22.09
C SER A 550 21.67 -8.47 21.09
N LEU A 551 22.57 -9.44 21.22
CA LEU A 551 23.78 -9.57 20.41
C LEU A 551 23.46 -9.85 18.94
N THR A 552 23.50 -8.81 18.09
CA THR A 552 23.43 -8.96 16.64
C THR A 552 24.76 -9.47 16.08
N GLY A 553 24.77 -10.74 15.64
CA GLY A 553 25.92 -11.35 14.98
C GLY A 553 26.25 -10.66 13.66
N LYS A 554 27.53 -10.32 13.44
CA LYS A 554 27.99 -9.62 12.23
C LYS A 554 27.78 -10.46 10.96
N ARG A 555 27.03 -9.90 10.01
CA ARG A 555 26.84 -10.44 8.66
C ARG A 555 28.18 -10.44 7.91
N LYS A 556 28.60 -11.61 7.41
CA LYS A 556 29.83 -11.75 6.60
C LYS A 556 29.54 -11.33 5.15
N GLU A 557 30.28 -10.34 4.66
CA GLU A 557 30.16 -9.87 3.27
C GLU A 557 30.60 -10.97 2.29
N ARG A 558 29.91 -11.07 1.14
CA ARG A 558 30.31 -11.94 0.03
C ARG A 558 31.17 -11.15 -0.94
N SER A 559 32.34 -11.68 -1.28
CA SER A 559 33.17 -11.15 -2.38
C SER A 559 32.46 -11.38 -3.74
N PRO A 560 32.61 -10.47 -4.71
CA PRO A 560 32.10 -10.67 -6.07
C PRO A 560 32.92 -11.74 -6.83
N PRO A 561 32.33 -12.40 -7.84
CA PRO A 561 33.02 -13.39 -8.66
C PRO A 561 34.03 -12.74 -9.62
N LEU A 562 35.07 -13.52 -9.95
CA LEU A 562 35.99 -13.31 -11.09
C LEU A 562 35.39 -13.90 -12.37
#